data_AF-A0A7K1KE23-F1
#
_entry.id   AF-A0A7K1KE23-F1
#
_cell.length_a   1.000
_cell.length_b   1.000
_cell.length_c   1.000
_cell.angle_alpha   90.00
_cell.angle_beta   90.00
_cell.angle_gamma   90.00
#
_symmetry.space_group_name_H-M   'P 1'
#
loop_
_entity.id
_entity.type
_entity.pdbx_description
1 polymer ?
#
loop_
_entity_poly.entity_id
_entity_poly.type
_entity_poly.pdbx_seq_one_letter_code
_entity_poly.pdbx_strand_id
1 'polypeptide(L)'
;MATGLRSHLGRSNCDHRETHGFGLMNTAEREAQERCATDVRGKLASPETARLSEVQSKLSDLDPDSRDLFALTTNEPLKGIDHARITVWNVSGTVEAQTEVGSMIRDPFTCRAYFVDGNLVDTLVLFDREH
;
A
#
# COMPACT_ATOMS: atom_id res chain seq x y z
N MET A 1 -43.37 15.69 43.83
CA MET A 1 -41.98 16.04 43.45
C MET A 1 -41.28 14.72 43.16
N ALA A 2 -41.00 14.44 41.88
CA ALA A 2 -40.43 13.18 41.43
C ALA A 2 -38.89 13.30 41.37
N THR A 3 -38.19 12.41 42.06
CA THR A 3 -36.72 12.31 42.08
C THR A 3 -36.30 11.20 41.12
N GLY A 4 -35.29 11.50 40.29
CA GLY A 4 -34.90 10.69 39.15
C GLY A 4 -33.74 9.71 39.36
N LEU A 5 -33.32 9.17 38.20
CA LEU A 5 -32.06 8.53 37.82
C LEU A 5 -31.67 7.21 38.53
N ARG A 6 -31.54 6.13 37.74
CA ARG A 6 -30.22 5.75 37.16
C ARG A 6 -30.34 4.62 36.15
N SER A 7 -29.66 4.84 35.05
CA SER A 7 -29.56 3.98 33.89
C SER A 7 -28.42 2.97 34.01
N HIS A 8 -28.54 1.96 33.15
CA HIS A 8 -27.51 1.20 32.45
C HIS A 8 -26.84 0.00 33.14
N LEU A 9 -27.26 -1.15 32.62
CA LEU A 9 -26.57 -2.43 32.56
C LEU A 9 -25.06 -2.27 32.31
N GLY A 10 -24.27 -2.74 33.26
CA GLY A 10 -22.88 -3.12 33.03
C GLY A 10 -22.79 -4.64 32.92
N ARG A 11 -22.51 -5.14 31.72
CA ARG A 11 -21.88 -6.46 31.47
C ARG A 11 -21.35 -6.47 30.03
N SER A 12 -20.22 -5.81 29.82
CA SER A 12 -19.38 -6.09 28.67
C SER A 12 -18.61 -7.37 28.96
N ASN A 13 -19.04 -8.47 28.33
CA ASN A 13 -18.17 -9.60 28.03
C ASN A 13 -17.25 -9.15 26.90
N CYS A 14 -15.97 -8.91 27.18
CA CYS A 14 -14.95 -8.91 26.14
C CYS A 14 -14.38 -10.32 26.08
N ASP A 15 -14.97 -11.08 25.15
CA ASP A 15 -14.50 -12.38 24.69
C ASP A 15 -13.05 -12.27 24.22
N HIS A 16 -12.21 -13.10 24.82
CA HIS A 16 -10.81 -13.26 24.51
C HIS A 16 -10.72 -14.11 23.24
N ARG A 17 -10.61 -13.49 22.07
CA ARG A 17 -10.37 -14.20 20.80
C ARG A 17 -9.21 -13.58 20.04
N GLU A 18 -8.04 -14.14 20.35
CA GLU A 18 -6.93 -14.45 19.44
C GLU A 18 -7.11 -13.95 18.00
N THR A 19 -6.51 -12.81 17.67
CA THR A 19 -6.37 -12.30 16.30
C THR A 19 -4.95 -11.82 16.05
N HIS A 20 -3.98 -12.69 16.27
CA HIS A 20 -2.55 -12.33 16.17
C HIS A 20 -1.98 -12.33 14.73
N GLY A 21 -2.78 -12.58 13.69
CA GLY A 21 -2.31 -12.57 12.28
C GLY A 21 -3.00 -11.54 11.36
N PHE A 22 -4.29 -11.28 11.59
CA PHE A 22 -5.09 -10.46 10.65
C PHE A 22 -4.88 -8.94 10.82
N GLY A 23 -4.44 -8.49 12.00
CA GLY A 23 -4.16 -7.06 12.25
C GLY A 23 -2.89 -6.56 11.55
N LEU A 24 -1.85 -7.40 11.48
CA LEU A 24 -0.58 -7.05 10.82
C LEU A 24 -0.71 -7.02 9.30
N MET A 25 -1.48 -7.94 8.71
CA MET A 25 -1.70 -7.94 7.26
C MET A 25 -2.49 -6.71 6.79
N ASN A 26 -3.56 -6.32 7.50
CA ASN A 26 -4.31 -5.10 7.16
C ASN A 26 -3.48 -3.83 7.35
N THR A 27 -2.56 -3.81 8.32
CA THR A 27 -1.69 -2.64 8.55
C THR A 27 -0.58 -2.55 7.50
N ALA A 28 0.10 -3.66 7.17
CA ALA A 28 1.10 -3.70 6.10
C ALA A 28 0.48 -3.41 4.72
N GLU A 29 -0.72 -3.91 4.46
CA GLU A 29 -1.47 -3.60 3.25
C GLU A 29 -1.75 -2.10 3.12
N ARG A 30 -2.27 -1.49 4.19
CA ARG A 30 -2.56 -0.06 4.21
C ARG A 30 -1.29 0.79 4.09
N GLU A 31 -0.22 0.40 4.78
CA GLU A 31 1.09 1.06 4.69
C GLU A 31 1.66 0.98 3.26
N ALA A 32 1.53 -0.19 2.60
CA ALA A 32 1.90 -0.35 1.20
C ALA A 32 1.10 0.60 0.30
N GLN A 33 -0.22 0.69 0.48
CA GLN A 33 -1.08 1.60 -0.28
C GLN A 33 -0.68 3.07 -0.08
N GLU A 34 -0.52 3.52 1.17
CA GLU A 34 -0.19 4.89 1.51
C GLU A 34 1.18 5.29 0.96
N ARG A 35 2.18 4.41 1.09
CA ARG A 35 3.52 4.67 0.57
C ARG A 35 3.53 4.69 -0.95
N CYS A 36 2.94 3.69 -1.59
CA CYS A 36 2.84 3.65 -3.05
C CYS A 36 2.10 4.86 -3.61
N ALA A 37 1.00 5.29 -2.99
CA ALA A 37 0.28 6.49 -3.41
C ALA A 37 1.15 7.76 -3.33
N THR A 38 1.98 7.87 -2.29
CA THR A 38 2.92 8.98 -2.12
C THR A 38 4.00 8.96 -3.20
N ASP A 39 4.61 7.81 -3.45
CA ASP A 39 5.71 7.68 -4.41
C ASP A 39 5.23 7.83 -5.86
N VAL A 40 4.03 7.33 -6.18
CA VAL A 40 3.38 7.53 -7.48
C VAL A 40 3.16 9.02 -7.70
N ARG A 41 2.54 9.73 -6.75
CA ARG A 41 2.33 11.19 -6.85
C ARG A 41 3.65 11.94 -7.00
N GLY A 42 4.68 11.56 -6.25
CA GLY A 42 6.02 12.16 -6.32
C GLY A 42 6.71 12.01 -7.68
N LYS A 43 6.27 11.06 -8.52
CA LYS A 43 6.78 10.86 -9.88
C LYS A 43 5.93 11.53 -10.97
N LEU A 44 4.80 12.14 -10.62
CA LEU A 44 3.94 12.86 -11.57
C LEU A 44 4.46 14.28 -11.80
N ALA A 45 4.29 14.78 -13.03
CA ALA A 45 4.66 16.15 -13.37
C ALA A 45 3.79 17.19 -12.63
N SER A 46 2.51 16.87 -12.39
CA SER A 46 1.55 17.73 -11.68
C SER A 46 0.89 16.96 -10.54
N PRO A 47 1.56 16.80 -9.39
CA PRO A 47 1.06 15.99 -8.27
C PRO A 47 -0.23 16.54 -7.64
N GLU A 48 -0.44 17.86 -7.70
CA GLU A 48 -1.58 18.55 -7.10
C GLU A 48 -2.90 18.39 -7.88
N THR A 49 -2.82 18.14 -9.20
CA THR A 49 -3.99 17.90 -10.05
C THR A 49 -4.26 16.41 -10.26
N ALA A 50 -3.35 15.55 -9.80
CA ALA A 50 -3.45 14.11 -9.97
C ALA A 50 -4.25 13.45 -8.84
N ARG A 51 -5.22 12.63 -9.24
CA ARG A 51 -6.03 11.81 -8.34
C ARG A 51 -5.67 10.35 -8.58
N LEU A 52 -5.61 9.58 -7.50
CA LEU A 52 -5.44 8.14 -7.57
C LEU A 52 -6.79 7.50 -7.32
N SER A 53 -7.22 6.67 -8.26
CA SER A 53 -8.51 5.99 -8.26
C SER A 53 -8.30 4.49 -8.39
N GLU A 54 -9.24 3.69 -7.91
CA GLU A 54 -9.23 2.22 -8.02
C GLU A 54 -8.00 1.53 -7.43
N VAL A 55 -7.37 2.17 -6.44
CA VAL A 55 -6.17 1.65 -5.77
C VAL A 55 -6.51 0.36 -5.03
N GLN A 56 -5.83 -0.72 -5.41
CA GLN A 56 -5.97 -2.05 -4.83
C GLN A 56 -4.59 -2.61 -4.53
N SER A 57 -4.47 -3.28 -3.40
CA SER A 57 -3.28 -3.99 -2.96
C SER A 57 -3.53 -5.48 -2.97
N LYS A 58 -2.57 -6.24 -3.47
CA LYS A 58 -2.59 -7.70 -3.43
C LYS A 58 -1.21 -8.20 -3.08
N LEU A 59 -1.15 -9.26 -2.27
CA LEU A 59 0.10 -9.99 -2.10
C LEU A 59 0.54 -10.54 -3.46
N SER A 60 1.82 -10.40 -3.74
CA SER A 60 2.46 -10.88 -4.96
C SER A 60 3.66 -11.71 -4.58
N ASP A 61 3.94 -12.72 -5.39
CA ASP A 61 5.22 -13.42 -5.32
C ASP A 61 6.37 -12.46 -5.66
N LEU A 62 7.52 -12.69 -5.02
CA LEU A 62 8.79 -12.08 -5.38
C LEU A 62 9.28 -12.71 -6.68
N ASP A 63 9.63 -11.89 -7.65
CA ASP A 63 10.14 -12.27 -8.95
C ASP A 63 11.58 -11.75 -9.12
N PRO A 64 12.55 -12.46 -8.53
CA PRO A 64 13.93 -11.97 -8.42
C PRO A 64 14.69 -11.97 -9.74
N ASP A 65 14.18 -12.65 -10.77
CA ASP A 65 14.84 -12.81 -12.06
C ASP A 65 14.32 -11.85 -13.13
N SER A 66 13.18 -11.19 -12.89
CA SER A 66 12.60 -10.22 -13.81
C SER A 66 12.21 -8.94 -13.10
N ARG A 67 11.01 -8.87 -12.53
CA ARG A 67 10.40 -7.61 -12.07
C ARG A 67 11.11 -7.01 -10.86
N ASP A 68 11.65 -7.85 -9.97
CA ASP A 68 12.31 -7.43 -8.73
C ASP A 68 13.83 -7.49 -8.80
N LEU A 69 14.40 -8.01 -9.89
CA LEU A 69 15.85 -8.16 -10.05
C LEU A 69 16.58 -6.85 -9.78
N PHE A 70 16.10 -5.75 -10.35
CA PHE A 70 16.74 -4.44 -10.17
C PHE A 70 16.66 -3.98 -8.71
N ALA A 71 15.49 -4.10 -8.07
CA ALA A 71 15.32 -3.72 -6.68
C ALA A 71 16.22 -4.55 -5.75
N LEU A 72 16.27 -5.88 -5.96
CA LEU A 72 17.08 -6.80 -5.14
C LEU A 72 18.59 -6.64 -5.34
N THR A 73 19.04 -6.16 -6.50
CA THR A 73 20.47 -6.02 -6.81
C THR A 73 21.02 -4.63 -6.51
N THR A 74 20.19 -3.58 -6.64
CA THR A 74 20.61 -2.18 -6.53
C THR A 74 20.17 -1.47 -5.25
N ASN A 75 19.05 -1.87 -4.63
CA ASN A 75 18.59 -1.24 -3.39
C ASN A 75 19.28 -1.90 -2.19
N GLU A 76 20.11 -1.13 -1.49
CA GLU A 76 20.81 -1.58 -0.27
C GLU A 76 19.90 -2.25 0.78
N PRO A 77 18.65 -1.79 1.02
CA PRO A 77 17.76 -2.44 1.98
C PRO A 77 17.33 -3.86 1.62
N LEU A 78 17.39 -4.23 0.34
CA LEU A 78 16.95 -5.52 -0.18
C LEU A 78 18.12 -6.44 -0.58
N LYS A 79 19.29 -5.85 -0.81
CA LYS A 79 20.46 -6.58 -1.28
C LYS A 79 20.97 -7.58 -0.26
N GLY A 80 21.03 -8.84 -0.66
CA GLY A 80 21.55 -9.93 0.18
C GLY A 80 20.61 -10.37 1.30
N ILE A 81 19.36 -9.88 1.30
CA ILE A 81 18.30 -10.38 2.18
C ILE A 81 17.76 -11.70 1.61
N ASP A 82 17.51 -12.66 2.49
CA ASP A 82 16.87 -13.93 2.11
C ASP A 82 15.46 -13.66 1.55
N HIS A 83 15.19 -14.15 0.34
CA HIS A 83 13.92 -13.92 -0.35
C HIS A 83 12.71 -14.44 0.43
N ALA A 84 12.85 -15.46 1.28
CA ALA A 84 11.76 -15.96 2.12
C ALA A 84 11.34 -14.99 3.23
N ARG A 85 12.19 -14.00 3.57
CA ARG A 85 11.86 -12.92 4.52
C ARG A 85 11.20 -11.73 3.83
N ILE A 86 11.19 -11.70 2.50
CA ILE A 86 10.65 -10.61 1.71
C ILE A 86 9.19 -10.92 1.38
N THR A 87 8.29 -10.04 1.84
CA THR A 87 6.88 -10.05 1.43
C THR A 87 6.65 -8.89 0.48
N VAL A 88 6.01 -9.16 -0.67
CA VAL A 88 5.76 -8.13 -1.68
C VAL A 88 4.26 -7.84 -1.78
N TRP A 89 3.92 -6.56 -1.70
CA TRP A 89 2.59 -6.06 -2.01
C TRP A 89 2.59 -5.37 -3.36
N ASN A 90 1.79 -5.88 -4.29
CA ASN A 90 1.54 -5.25 -5.58
C ASN A 90 0.31 -4.33 -5.44
N VAL A 91 0.56 -3.03 -5.40
CA VAL A 91 -0.43 -1.96 -5.36
C VAL A 91 -0.66 -1.46 -6.78
N SER A 92 -1.84 -1.68 -7.33
CA SER A 92 -2.23 -1.21 -8.66
C SER A 92 -3.35 -0.19 -8.55
N GLY A 93 -3.43 0.73 -9.50
CA GLY A 93 -4.55 1.66 -9.62
C GLY A 93 -4.43 2.51 -10.88
N THR A 94 -5.25 3.55 -10.94
CA THR A 94 -5.27 4.49 -12.07
C THR A 94 -4.95 5.89 -11.57
N VAL A 95 -3.98 6.53 -12.21
CA VAL A 95 -3.70 7.96 -12.06
C VAL A 95 -4.61 8.73 -12.98
N GLU A 96 -5.45 9.59 -12.43
CA GLU A 96 -6.25 10.55 -13.19
C GLU A 96 -5.60 11.93 -13.08
N ALA A 97 -5.06 12.45 -14.18
CA ALA A 97 -4.44 13.77 -14.21
C ALA A 97 -5.07 14.65 -15.29
N GLN A 98 -5.28 15.93 -15.00
CA GLN A 98 -5.71 16.89 -16.02
C GLN A 98 -4.50 17.43 -16.79
N THR A 99 -4.61 17.44 -18.11
CA THR A 99 -3.64 18.07 -19.00
C THR A 99 -3.84 19.57 -19.08
N GLU A 100 -2.85 20.29 -19.60
CA GLU A 100 -2.93 21.73 -19.84
C GLU A 100 -4.09 22.14 -20.76
N VAL A 101 -4.56 21.22 -21.62
CA VAL A 101 -5.71 21.43 -22.51
C VAL A 101 -7.05 21.00 -21.88
N GLY A 102 -7.08 20.70 -20.57
CA GLY A 102 -8.29 20.35 -19.82
C GLY A 102 -8.83 18.95 -20.04
N SER A 103 -8.07 18.09 -20.73
CA SER A 103 -8.44 16.66 -20.89
C SER A 103 -7.96 15.85 -19.69
N MET A 104 -8.72 14.83 -19.31
CA MET A 104 -8.33 13.91 -18.24
C MET A 104 -7.59 12.72 -18.83
N ILE A 105 -6.32 12.55 -18.45
CA ILE A 105 -5.53 11.34 -18.72
C ILE A 105 -5.77 10.35 -17.60
N ARG A 106 -5.83 9.07 -17.97
CA ARG A 106 -5.98 7.94 -17.06
C ARG A 106 -4.86 6.95 -17.34
N ASP A 107 -3.84 6.96 -16.50
CA ASP A 107 -2.68 6.09 -16.65
C ASP A 107 -2.69 5.01 -15.56
N PRO A 108 -2.71 3.72 -15.92
CA PRO A 108 -2.55 2.66 -14.95
C PRO A 108 -1.15 2.71 -14.35
N PHE A 109 -1.06 2.47 -13.05
CA PHE A 109 0.22 2.34 -12.36
C PHE A 109 0.27 1.02 -11.60
N THR A 110 1.47 0.50 -11.44
CA THR A 110 1.77 -0.60 -10.53
C THR A 110 2.92 -0.20 -9.64
N CYS A 111 2.74 -0.30 -8.33
CA CYS A 111 3.76 -0.10 -7.34
C CYS A 111 3.98 -1.39 -6.56
N ARG A 112 5.22 -1.82 -6.40
CA ARG A 112 5.61 -2.97 -5.59
C ARG A 112 6.20 -2.45 -4.29
N ALA A 113 5.60 -2.80 -3.17
CA ALA A 113 6.09 -2.46 -1.84
C ALA A 113 6.74 -3.70 -1.21
N TYR A 114 7.99 -3.57 -0.78
CA TYR A 114 8.79 -4.65 -0.24
C TYR A 114 8.86 -4.54 1.26
N PHE A 115 8.46 -5.61 1.93
CA PHE A 115 8.52 -5.74 3.38
C PHE A 115 9.54 -6.80 3.75
N VAL A 116 10.39 -6.50 4.73
CA VAL A 116 11.33 -7.45 5.32
C VAL A 116 10.93 -7.68 6.77
N ASP A 117 10.57 -8.91 7.10
CA ASP A 117 10.03 -9.29 8.42
C ASP A 117 8.86 -8.40 8.89
N GLY A 118 8.03 -7.96 7.95
CA GLY A 118 6.87 -7.11 8.23
C GLY A 118 7.14 -5.62 8.31
N ASN A 119 8.36 -5.14 8.00
CA ASN A 119 8.68 -3.71 7.93
C ASN A 119 8.84 -3.26 6.48
N LEU A 120 8.20 -2.17 6.08
CA LEU A 120 8.39 -1.59 4.75
C LEU A 120 9.81 -1.06 4.60
N VAL A 121 10.57 -1.62 3.66
CA VAL A 121 11.96 -1.21 3.42
C VAL A 121 12.14 -0.42 2.13
N ASP A 122 11.32 -0.70 1.11
CA ASP A 122 11.46 -0.08 -0.21
C ASP A 122 10.16 -0.17 -1.03
N THR A 123 10.07 0.67 -2.06
CA THR A 123 8.95 0.73 -3.00
C THR A 123 9.45 0.97 -4.43
N LEU A 124 8.93 0.19 -5.36
CA LEU A 124 9.21 0.32 -6.79
C LEU A 124 7.94 0.71 -7.54
N VAL A 125 7.89 1.95 -8.03
CA VAL A 125 6.80 2.43 -8.89
C VAL A 125 7.13 2.19 -10.35
N LEU A 126 6.24 1.47 -11.03
CA LEU A 126 6.26 1.17 -12.44
C LEU A 126 5.06 1.88 -13.10
N PHE A 127 5.34 2.82 -14.00
CA PHE A 127 4.31 3.38 -14.87
C PHE A 127 4.29 2.57 -16.16
N ASP A 128 3.13 2.04 -16.50
CA ASP A 128 2.89 1.45 -17.81
C ASP A 128 2.58 2.60 -18.76
N ARG A 129 3.63 3.27 -19.26
CA ARG A 129 3.49 4.22 -20.36
C ARG A 129 3.83 3.45 -21.62
N GLU A 130 2.83 3.16 -22.45
CA GLU A 130 3.11 2.78 -23.83
C GLU A 130 3.93 3.92 -24.45
N HIS A 131 5.16 3.61 -24.89
CA HIS A 131 6.08 4.56 -25.53
C HIS A 131 5.71 4.79 -27.00
#